data_AF-A0A2T4A354-F1
#
_entry.id   AF-A0A2T4A354-F1
#
_cell.length_a   1.000
_cell.length_b   1.000
_cell.length_c   1.000
_cell.angle_alpha   90.00
_cell.angle_beta   90.00
_cell.angle_gamma   90.00
#
_symmetry.space_group_name_H-M   'P 1'
#
loop_
_entity.id
_entity.type
_entity.pdbx_description
1 polymer ?
#
loop_
_entity_poly.entity_id
_entity_poly.type
_entity_poly.pdbx_seq_one_letter_code
_entity_poly.pdbx_strand_id
1 'polypeptide(L)' 'MQLSGITVLGFLATAAFATHNPGQSCSGSGYDCSNDFRSIVVCNGAQWVTAAACPSACCAWPAGTLAPFCSC' A
#
# COMPACT_ATOMS: atom_id res chain seq x y z
N MET A 1 42.57 -23.48 10.78
CA MET A 1 41.45 -22.67 11.31
C MET A 1 41.52 -21.31 10.64
N GLN A 2 40.75 -21.05 9.58
CA GLN A 2 40.59 -19.67 9.07
C GLN A 2 39.16 -19.48 8.59
N LEU A 3 38.47 -18.55 9.26
CA LEU A 3 37.03 -18.31 9.16
C LEU A 3 36.65 -17.80 7.77
N SER A 4 35.70 -18.50 7.14
CA SER A 4 34.94 -18.00 5.99
C SER A 4 34.09 -16.81 6.45
N GLY A 5 34.42 -15.61 5.95
CA GLY A 5 33.62 -14.40 6.17
C GLY A 5 32.33 -14.47 5.34
N ILE A 6 31.21 -14.70 6.02
CA ILE A 6 29.88 -14.62 5.42
C ILE A 6 29.47 -13.14 5.45
N THR A 7 29.59 -12.46 4.32
CA THR A 7 29.04 -11.10 4.15
C THR A 7 27.53 -11.20 4.04
N VAL A 8 26.81 -10.96 5.14
CA VAL A 8 25.34 -10.89 5.14
C VAL A 8 24.92 -9.55 4.53
N LEU A 9 24.58 -9.56 3.24
CA LEU A 9 23.88 -8.46 2.58
C LEU A 9 22.42 -8.47 3.03
N GLY A 10 22.09 -7.64 4.02
CA GLY A 10 20.71 -7.43 4.45
C GLY A 10 19.94 -6.65 3.39
N PHE A 11 18.99 -7.29 2.72
CA PHE A 11 18.05 -6.61 1.84
C PHE A 11 17.01 -5.88 2.70
N LEU A 12 17.15 -4.56 2.84
CA LEU A 12 16.10 -3.69 3.33
C LEU A 12 15.01 -3.63 2.24
N ALA A 13 14.00 -4.49 2.35
CA ALA A 13 12.80 -4.39 1.54
C ALA A 13 12.05 -3.11 1.94
N THR A 14 12.29 -2.01 1.23
CA THR A 14 11.45 -0.82 1.32
C THR A 14 10.05 -1.22 0.84
N ALA A 15 9.10 -1.36 1.76
CA ALA A 15 7.70 -1.52 1.41
C ALA A 15 7.26 -0.23 0.70
N ALA A 16 7.24 -0.25 -0.63
CA ALA A 16 6.65 0.80 -1.41
C ALA A 16 5.13 0.64 -1.30
N PHE A 17 4.49 1.43 -0.43
CA PHE A 17 3.04 1.57 -0.41
C PHE A 17 2.67 2.39 -1.64
N ALA A 18 2.14 1.73 -2.67
CA ALA A 18 1.75 2.41 -3.91
C ALA A 18 0.41 3.10 -3.71
N THR A 19 0.41 4.34 -3.20
CA THR A 19 -0.85 5.08 -3.06
C THR A 19 -1.38 5.56 -4.42
N HIS A 20 -2.70 5.63 -4.58
CA HIS A 20 -3.35 5.98 -5.85
C HIS A 20 -4.52 6.96 -5.67
N ASN A 21 -4.59 8.02 -6.51
CA ASN A 21 -5.73 8.93 -6.48
C ASN A 21 -6.91 8.40 -7.30
N PRO A 22 -8.16 8.70 -6.91
CA PRO A 22 -9.33 8.44 -7.74
C PRO A 22 -9.16 9.03 -9.15
N GLY A 23 -9.59 8.29 -10.17
CA GLY A 23 -9.48 8.64 -11.58
C GLY A 23 -8.14 8.29 -12.23
N GLN A 24 -7.10 7.93 -11.46
CA GLN A 24 -5.87 7.36 -12.04
C GLN A 24 -6.19 6.02 -12.72
N SER A 25 -5.57 5.77 -13.87
CA SER A 25 -5.70 4.51 -14.59
C SER A 25 -5.14 3.34 -13.77
N CYS A 26 -5.81 2.20 -13.86
CA CYS A 26 -5.39 0.97 -13.21
C CYS A 26 -5.82 -0.24 -14.06
N SER A 27 -5.27 -1.41 -13.78
CA SER A 27 -5.70 -2.67 -14.37
C SER A 27 -5.80 -3.75 -13.29
N GLY A 28 -6.70 -4.70 -13.48
CA GLY A 28 -6.97 -5.75 -12.52
C GLY A 28 -7.94 -5.32 -11.42
N SER A 29 -7.75 -5.86 -10.22
CA SER A 29 -8.60 -5.57 -9.06
C SER A 29 -7.75 -5.58 -7.80
N GLY A 30 -8.01 -4.64 -6.90
CA GLY A 30 -7.22 -4.45 -5.69
C GLY A 30 -7.65 -3.19 -4.95
N TYR A 31 -7.37 -3.15 -3.66
CA TYR A 31 -7.57 -1.99 -2.81
C TYR A 31 -6.24 -1.34 -2.51
N ASP A 32 -6.24 -0.02 -2.32
CA ASP A 32 -5.08 0.72 -1.84
C ASP A 32 -5.54 1.98 -1.09
N CYS A 33 -4.60 2.75 -0.54
CA CYS A 33 -4.85 4.07 0.02
C CYS A 33 -4.74 5.17 -1.05
N SER A 34 -5.54 6.24 -0.88
CA SER A 34 -5.29 7.48 -1.62
C SER A 34 -3.96 8.12 -1.21
N ASN A 35 -3.38 8.95 -2.08
CA ASN A 35 -2.08 9.58 -1.77
C ASN A 35 -2.14 10.57 -0.60
N ASP A 36 -3.33 11.13 -0.37
CA ASP A 36 -3.63 11.97 0.79
C ASP A 36 -3.95 11.15 2.05
N PHE A 37 -4.00 9.82 1.94
CA PHE A 37 -4.37 8.88 2.99
C PHE A 37 -5.73 9.19 3.65
N ARG A 38 -6.65 9.89 2.99
CA ARG A 38 -8.00 10.17 3.51
C ARG A 38 -9.07 9.28 2.91
N SER A 39 -8.70 8.33 2.06
CA SER A 39 -9.63 7.36 1.51
C SER A 39 -8.96 6.05 1.16
N ILE A 40 -9.77 5.00 1.15
CA ILE A 40 -9.46 3.71 0.57
C ILE A 40 -9.98 3.76 -0.87
N VAL A 41 -9.12 3.43 -1.82
CA VAL A 41 -9.45 3.32 -3.24
C VAL A 41 -9.48 1.87 -3.67
N VAL A 42 -10.25 1.57 -4.71
CA VAL A 42 -10.31 0.24 -5.34
C VAL A 42 -10.13 0.40 -6.84
N CYS A 43 -9.34 -0.48 -7.44
CA CYS A 43 -9.23 -0.57 -8.89
C CYS A 43 -10.42 -1.34 -9.46
N ASN A 44 -11.22 -0.69 -10.31
CA ASN A 44 -12.40 -1.31 -10.93
C ASN A 44 -12.11 -2.01 -12.28
N GLY A 45 -10.84 -2.29 -12.57
CA GLY A 45 -10.39 -2.83 -13.86
C GLY A 45 -9.98 -1.79 -14.90
N ALA A 46 -10.26 -0.50 -14.68
CA ALA A 46 -9.86 0.58 -15.57
C ALA A 46 -9.29 1.80 -14.83
N GLN A 47 -9.85 2.13 -13.67
CA GLN A 47 -9.43 3.28 -12.87
C GLN A 47 -9.62 3.04 -11.37
N TRP A 48 -8.82 3.76 -10.59
CA TRP A 48 -8.99 3.84 -9.15
C TRP A 48 -10.24 4.65 -8.83
N VAL A 49 -11.11 4.11 -7.98
CA VAL A 49 -12.31 4.80 -7.49
C VAL A 49 -12.35 4.73 -5.97
N THR A 50 -12.96 5.73 -5.33
CA THR A 50 -13.10 5.74 -3.87
C THR A 50 -14.02 4.61 -3.41
N ALA A 51 -13.48 3.68 -2.63
CA ALA A 51 -14.24 2.61 -2.00
C ALA A 51 -14.80 3.06 -0.64
N ALA A 52 -14.01 3.79 0.15
CA ALA A 52 -14.42 4.35 1.43
C ALA A 52 -13.65 5.64 1.75
N ALA A 53 -14.33 6.61 2.35
CA ALA A 53 -13.69 7.81 2.88
C ALA A 53 -13.30 7.62 4.36
N CYS A 54 -12.15 8.17 4.75
CA CYS A 54 -11.67 8.25 6.12
C CYS A 54 -11.72 9.74 6.58
N PRO A 55 -12.90 10.29 6.92
CA PRO A 55 -13.04 11.72 7.19
C PRO A 55 -12.29 12.18 8.46
N SER A 56 -12.25 11.33 9.48
CA SER A 56 -11.64 11.58 10.80
C SER A 56 -10.51 10.60 11.13
N ALA A 57 -10.05 9.83 10.14
CA ALA A 57 -9.03 8.81 10.29
C ALA A 57 -8.13 8.79 9.04
N CYS A 58 -7.08 7.98 9.09
CA CYS A 58 -6.10 7.85 8.04
C CYS A 58 -6.33 6.49 7.36
N CYS A 59 -6.14 6.40 6.06
CA CYS A 59 -6.02 5.10 5.41
C CYS A 59 -4.69 4.48 5.84
N ALA A 60 -4.77 3.31 6.47
CA ALA A 60 -3.62 2.54 6.92
C ALA A 60 -3.64 1.17 6.26
N TRP A 61 -2.49 0.74 5.74
CA TRP A 61 -2.31 -0.61 5.22
C TRP A 61 -0.96 -1.19 5.64
N PRO A 62 -0.83 -1.66 6.89
CA PRO A 62 0.40 -2.27 7.36
C PRO A 62 0.62 -3.63 6.68
N ALA A 63 1.90 -3.99 6.53
CA ALA A 63 2.29 -5.27 5.95
C ALA A 63 1.69 -6.45 6.75
N GLY A 64 1.16 -7.44 6.04
CA GLY A 64 0.48 -8.60 6.64
C GLY A 64 -1.03 -8.44 6.79
N THR A 65 -1.60 -7.26 6.52
CA THR A 65 -3.05 -7.06 6.50
C THR A 65 -3.63 -7.32 5.11
N LEU A 66 -4.78 -8.00 5.04
CA LEU A 66 -5.44 -8.37 3.79
C LEU A 66 -6.00 -7.18 3.00
N ALA A 67 -6.31 -6.06 3.67
CA ALA A 67 -6.86 -4.86 3.05
C ALA A 67 -6.54 -3.60 3.87
N PRO A 68 -6.52 -2.41 3.25
CA PRO A 68 -6.43 -1.14 3.95
C PRO A 68 -7.68 -0.90 4.83
N PHE A 69 -7.50 -0.11 5.88
CA PHE A 69 -8.58 0.29 6.80
C PHE A 69 -8.41 1.73 7.26
N CYS A 70 -9.49 2.37 7.72
CA CYS A 70 -9.43 3.71 8.28
C CYS A 70 -8.99 3.63 9.76
N SER A 71 -7.75 4.02 10.04
CA SER A 71 -7.20 4.19 11.39
C SER A 71 -6.03 5.18 11.35
N CYS A 72 -6.01 6.10 12.30
CA CYS A 72 -4.78 6.66 12.86
C CYS A 72 -4.73 6.15 14.33
#